data_AF-A0A6M0K662-F1
#
_entry.id   AF-A0A6M0K662-F1
#
_cell.length_a   1.000
_cell.length_b   1.000
_cell.length_c   1.000
_cell.angle_alpha   90.00
_cell.angle_beta   90.00
_cell.angle_gamma   90.00
#
_symmetry.space_group_name_H-M   'P 1'
#
loop_
_entity.id
_entity.type
_entity.pdbx_description
1 polymer ?
#
loop_
_entity_poly.entity_id
_entity_poly.type
_entity_poly.pdbx_seq_one_letter_code
_entity_poly.pdbx_strand_id
1 'polypeptide(L)'
;MPVILPGILSLEQHLAELRLNPEHYRPARCPHCGRAGLGGHGHYARKADREGGGRLNPIPIPRFCCAGCRRTCSVLPQCLAPRRWYGWALQQVVLVGLLAGTSARALSRGCLPGRRTIGRWWRRWQAQFAVQGEKGAG
;
A
#
# COMPACT_ATOMS: atom_id res chain seq x y z
N MET A 1 0.77 -10.24 -7.12
CA MET A 1 -0.25 -9.89 -6.11
C MET A 1 0.44 -9.36 -4.86
N PRO A 2 0.07 -8.17 -4.34
CA PRO A 2 0.55 -7.70 -3.04
C PRO A 2 -0.23 -8.36 -1.90
N VAL A 3 0.47 -8.90 -0.91
CA VAL A 3 -0.07 -9.32 0.39
C VAL A 3 0.30 -8.24 1.41
N ILE A 4 -0.61 -7.92 2.32
CA ILE A 4 -0.33 -6.98 3.41
C ILE A 4 0.07 -7.77 4.65
N LEU A 5 1.23 -7.43 5.22
CA LEU A 5 1.64 -7.88 6.54
C LEU A 5 1.09 -6.89 7.58
N PRO A 6 0.10 -7.28 8.40
CA PRO A 6 -0.44 -6.43 9.44
C PRO A 6 0.59 -6.14 10.55
N GLY A 7 0.36 -5.09 11.34
CA GLY A 7 1.15 -4.76 12.52
C GLY A 7 2.42 -3.95 12.26
N ILE A 8 2.78 -3.72 11.00
CA ILE A 8 3.92 -2.86 10.63
C ILE A 8 3.44 -1.49 10.17
N LEU A 9 3.54 -0.51 11.07
CA LEU A 9 2.89 0.79 10.96
C LEU A 9 3.82 1.93 10.54
N SER A 10 5.14 1.71 10.48
CA SER A 10 6.11 2.68 9.97
C SER A 10 7.16 2.05 9.05
N LEU A 11 7.92 2.89 8.35
CA LEU A 11 9.02 2.42 7.48
C LEU A 11 10.22 1.97 8.30
N GLU A 12 10.49 2.61 9.43
CA GLU A 12 11.53 2.22 10.38
C GLU A 12 11.23 0.84 10.97
N GLN A 13 9.98 0.61 11.38
CA GLN A 13 9.56 -0.71 11.87
C GLN A 13 9.68 -1.77 10.77
N HIS A 14 9.31 -1.43 9.53
CA HIS A 14 9.50 -2.32 8.39
C HIS A 14 10.96 -2.73 8.18
N LEU A 15 11.89 -1.78 8.24
CA LEU A 15 13.32 -2.03 8.08
C LEU A 15 13.90 -2.84 9.26
N ALA A 16 13.50 -2.51 10.48
CA ALA A 16 13.89 -3.26 11.67
C ALA A 16 13.38 -4.71 11.61
N GLU A 17 12.12 -4.91 11.24
CA GLU A 17 11.52 -6.25 11.16
C GLU A 17 12.17 -7.10 10.07
N LEU A 18 12.51 -6.53 8.92
CA LEU A 18 13.26 -7.26 7.88
C LEU A 18 14.64 -7.70 8.35
N ARG A 19 15.28 -6.92 9.23
CA ARG A 19 16.60 -7.23 9.77
C ARG A 19 16.51 -8.30 10.86
N LEU A 20 15.53 -8.18 11.74
CA LEU A 20 15.42 -9.02 12.94
C LEU A 20 14.64 -10.31 12.70
N ASN A 21 13.55 -10.24 11.93
CA ASN A 21 12.58 -11.32 11.74
C ASN A 21 12.13 -11.45 10.27
N PRO A 22 13.04 -11.67 9.30
CA PRO A 22 12.71 -11.70 7.87
C PRO A 22 11.65 -12.77 7.52
N GLU A 23 11.59 -13.87 8.27
CA GLU A 23 10.61 -14.94 8.06
C GLU A 23 9.17 -14.52 8.36
N HIS A 24 8.95 -13.49 9.16
CA HIS A 24 7.60 -12.95 9.41
C HIS A 24 6.95 -12.39 8.13
N TYR A 25 7.75 -11.99 7.14
CA TYR A 25 7.24 -11.58 5.83
C TYR A 25 6.78 -12.75 4.97
N ARG A 26 7.13 -14.00 5.28
CA ARG A 26 6.79 -15.14 4.42
C ARG A 26 5.32 -15.51 4.59
N PRO A 27 4.49 -15.43 3.53
CA PRO A 27 3.12 -15.88 3.63
C PRO A 27 3.06 -17.39 3.89
N ALA A 28 2.21 -17.82 4.82
CA ALA A 28 2.01 -19.24 5.12
C ALA A 28 1.45 -20.02 3.91
N ARG A 29 0.63 -19.36 3.07
CA ARG A 29 -0.04 -19.93 1.90
C ARG A 29 0.03 -18.99 0.70
N CYS A 30 0.10 -19.57 -0.49
CA CYS A 30 0.10 -18.82 -1.73
C CYS A 30 -1.23 -18.09 -1.92
N PRO A 31 -1.24 -16.76 -2.16
CA PRO A 31 -2.48 -16.01 -2.37
C PRO A 31 -3.16 -16.32 -3.73
N HIS A 32 -2.56 -17.19 -4.55
CA HIS A 32 -3.11 -17.59 -5.84
C HIS A 32 -3.71 -18.99 -5.85
N CYS A 33 -3.07 -19.96 -5.19
CA CYS A 33 -3.50 -21.37 -5.21
C CYS A 33 -3.62 -22.02 -3.82
N GLY A 34 -3.39 -21.29 -2.74
CA GLY A 34 -3.55 -21.79 -1.36
C GLY A 34 -2.47 -22.76 -0.86
N ARG A 35 -1.55 -23.20 -1.71
CA ARG A 35 -0.45 -24.11 -1.33
C ARG A 35 0.53 -23.43 -0.38
N ALA A 36 0.98 -24.16 0.63
CA ALA A 36 2.03 -23.72 1.56
C ALA A 36 3.43 -23.80 0.93
N GLY A 37 4.44 -23.31 1.67
CA GLY A 37 5.85 -23.45 1.26
C GLY A 37 6.25 -22.50 0.14
N LEU A 38 5.99 -21.20 0.32
CA LEU A 38 6.56 -20.19 -0.58
C LEU A 38 8.06 -20.03 -0.31
N GLY A 39 8.85 -20.01 -1.38
CA GLY A 39 10.29 -19.74 -1.32
C GLY A 39 10.59 -18.25 -1.50
N GLY A 40 11.67 -17.77 -0.88
CA GLY A 40 12.15 -16.40 -1.09
C GLY A 40 12.52 -16.14 -2.55
N HIS A 41 12.17 -14.97 -3.06
CA HIS A 41 12.40 -14.54 -4.46
C HIS A 41 12.96 -13.12 -4.53
N GLY A 42 13.90 -12.83 -3.62
CA GLY A 42 14.54 -11.53 -3.45
C GLY A 42 13.57 -10.43 -3.04
N HIS A 43 13.88 -9.20 -3.43
CA HIS A 43 13.04 -8.03 -3.16
C HIS A 43 13.07 -7.09 -4.37
N TYR A 44 12.17 -6.11 -4.40
CA TYR A 44 12.32 -4.94 -5.26
C TYR A 44 12.48 -3.67 -4.41
N ALA A 45 13.21 -2.70 -4.92
CA ALA A 45 13.42 -1.41 -4.27
C ALA A 45 12.24 -0.46 -4.50
N ARG A 46 11.74 0.19 -3.45
CA ARG A 46 10.63 1.15 -3.51
C ARG A 46 11.01 2.48 -2.89
N LYS A 47 10.70 3.59 -3.56
CA LYS A 47 10.82 4.95 -3.00
C LYS A 47 9.52 5.33 -2.27
N ALA A 48 9.35 4.82 -1.04
CA ALA A 48 8.13 4.94 -0.27
C ALA A 48 8.17 6.02 0.83
N ASP A 49 9.35 6.46 1.24
CA ASP A 49 9.54 7.57 2.19
C ASP A 49 9.35 8.90 1.46
N ARG A 50 8.10 9.31 1.29
CA ARG A 50 7.76 10.62 0.71
C ARG A 50 7.49 11.68 1.76
N GLU A 51 7.16 11.23 2.97
CA GLU A 51 6.73 12.07 4.08
C GLU A 51 7.91 12.44 4.98
N GLY A 52 8.93 11.58 5.11
CA GLY A 52 10.16 11.81 5.87
C GLY A 52 11.34 12.33 5.04
N GLY A 53 11.07 13.03 3.93
CA GLY A 53 12.12 13.63 3.09
C GLY A 53 12.93 12.64 2.25
N GLY A 54 12.62 11.34 2.33
CA GLY A 54 13.25 10.31 1.51
C GLY A 54 14.53 9.70 2.07
N ARG A 55 14.84 9.96 3.34
CA ARG A 55 16.01 9.42 4.05
C ARG A 55 16.03 7.90 4.10
N LEU A 56 14.85 7.27 4.13
CA LEU A 56 14.73 5.81 4.16
C LEU A 56 14.65 5.18 2.77
N ASN A 57 14.71 5.99 1.69
CA ASN A 57 14.62 5.45 0.34
C ASN A 57 15.98 4.95 -0.19
N PRO A 58 15.99 3.87 -0.98
CA PRO A 58 14.87 2.97 -1.24
C PRO A 58 14.66 1.93 -0.13
N ILE A 59 13.41 1.53 0.10
CA ILE A 59 13.09 0.40 0.99
C ILE A 59 12.93 -0.91 0.20
N PRO A 60 13.38 -2.06 0.72
CA PRO A 60 13.20 -3.35 0.07
C PRO A 60 11.79 -3.93 0.34
N ILE A 61 11.10 -4.37 -0.71
CA ILE A 61 9.82 -5.09 -0.59
C ILE A 61 10.06 -6.57 -0.94
N PRO A 62 10.00 -7.49 0.05
CA PRO A 62 10.23 -8.91 -0.18
C PRO A 62 9.26 -9.52 -1.18
N ARG A 63 9.75 -10.50 -1.93
CA ARG A 63 8.98 -11.30 -2.87
C ARG A 63 9.13 -12.78 -2.53
N PHE A 64 8.06 -13.52 -2.76
CA PHE A 64 8.02 -14.95 -2.56
C PHE A 64 7.39 -15.63 -3.77
N CYS A 65 7.93 -16.79 -4.16
CA CYS A 65 7.47 -17.58 -5.29
C CYS A 65 6.83 -18.88 -4.80
N CYS A 66 5.67 -19.23 -5.36
CA CYS A 66 5.00 -20.49 -5.06
C CYS A 66 5.61 -21.64 -5.86
N ALA A 67 6.03 -22.72 -5.20
CA ALA A 67 6.51 -23.92 -5.87
C ALA A 67 5.43 -24.62 -6.72
N GLY A 68 4.14 -24.47 -6.36
CA GLY A 68 3.02 -25.08 -7.08
C GLY A 68 2.64 -24.32 -8.36
N CYS A 69 2.14 -23.09 -8.23
CA CYS A 69 1.64 -22.32 -9.38
C CYS A 69 2.68 -21.40 -10.02
N ARG A 70 3.92 -21.35 -9.50
CA ARG A 70 5.03 -20.52 -9.99
C ARG A 70 4.78 -19.01 -9.99
N ARG A 71 3.66 -18.54 -9.43
CA ARG A 71 3.34 -17.12 -9.28
C ARG A 71 4.09 -16.51 -8.11
N THR A 72 4.47 -15.25 -8.28
CA THR A 72 5.16 -14.44 -7.28
C THR A 72 4.18 -13.49 -6.58
N CYS A 73 4.30 -13.39 -5.26
CA CYS A 73 3.66 -12.35 -4.46
C CYS A 73 4.70 -11.47 -3.79
N SER A 74 4.37 -10.19 -3.62
CA SER A 74 5.15 -9.25 -2.84
C SER A 74 4.46 -9.02 -1.51
N VAL A 75 5.21 -8.86 -0.43
CA VAL A 75 4.63 -8.64 0.91
C VAL A 75 4.96 -7.22 1.34
N LEU A 76 3.93 -6.40 1.50
CA LEU A 76 4.05 -5.01 1.89
C LEU A 76 3.72 -4.87 3.39
N PRO A 77 4.45 -4.04 4.14
CA PRO A 77 4.03 -3.65 5.47
C PRO A 77 2.70 -2.86 5.42
N GLN A 78 1.90 -2.97 6.48
CA GLN A 78 0.58 -2.32 6.58
C GLN A 78 0.63 -0.81 6.34
N CYS A 79 1.71 -0.12 6.72
CA CYS A 79 1.88 1.31 6.49
C CYS A 79 1.88 1.71 5.00
N LEU A 80 2.14 0.77 4.08
CA LEU A 80 2.22 1.03 2.65
C LEU A 80 0.97 0.63 1.89
N ALA A 81 0.44 1.59 1.14
CA ALA A 81 -0.64 1.32 0.20
C ALA A 81 -0.12 0.61 -1.06
N PRO A 82 -0.70 -0.53 -1.48
CA PRO A 82 -0.32 -1.20 -2.72
C PRO A 82 -0.51 -0.32 -3.94
N ARG A 83 0.48 -0.32 -4.85
CA ARG A 83 0.42 0.42 -6.13
C ARG A 83 0.23 1.95 -5.99
N ARG A 84 0.48 2.51 -4.80
CA ARG A 84 0.35 3.95 -4.52
C ARG A 84 1.68 4.50 -4.05
N TRP A 85 1.94 5.76 -4.33
CA TRP A 85 3.22 6.38 -3.97
C TRP A 85 3.25 6.91 -2.54
N TYR A 86 2.07 7.19 -1.98
CA TYR A 86 1.89 7.73 -0.63
C TYR A 86 1.27 6.68 0.29
N GLY A 87 1.52 6.80 1.59
CA GLY A 87 0.97 5.90 2.61
C GLY A 87 -0.55 5.96 2.72
N TRP A 88 -1.13 5.07 3.52
CA TRP A 88 -2.57 5.09 3.78
C TRP A 88 -3.00 6.32 4.59
N ALA A 89 -2.23 6.67 5.62
CA ALA A 89 -2.56 7.78 6.51
C ALA A 89 -2.76 9.10 5.74
N LEU A 90 -1.81 9.47 4.88
CA LEU A 90 -1.94 10.68 4.05
C LEU A 90 -3.12 10.62 3.08
N GLN A 91 -3.41 9.44 2.52
CA GLN A 91 -4.58 9.27 1.65
C GLN A 91 -5.89 9.42 2.43
N GLN A 92 -5.95 8.93 3.67
CA GLN A 92 -7.10 9.10 4.55
C GLN A 92 -7.31 10.57 4.91
N VAL A 93 -6.25 11.29 5.28
CA VAL A 93 -6.31 12.74 5.54
C VAL A 93 -6.88 13.50 4.34
N VAL A 94 -6.38 13.22 3.13
CA VAL A 94 -6.87 13.84 1.90
C VAL A 94 -8.33 13.47 1.64
N LEU A 95 -8.73 12.21 1.86
CA LEU A 95 -10.11 11.76 1.67
C LEU A 95 -11.07 12.48 2.63
N VAL A 96 -10.75 12.52 3.93
CA VAL A 96 -11.55 13.20 4.95
C VAL A 96 -11.69 14.69 4.63
N GLY A 97 -10.60 15.36 4.25
CA GLY A 97 -10.64 16.77 3.86
C GLY A 97 -11.56 17.04 2.66
N LEU A 98 -11.52 16.19 1.64
CA LEU A 98 -12.42 16.30 0.48
C LEU A 98 -13.89 16.09 0.87
N LEU A 99 -14.17 15.11 1.73
CA LEU A 99 -15.53 14.84 2.22
C LEU A 99 -16.05 15.98 3.10
N ALA A 100 -15.18 16.66 3.85
CA ALA A 100 -15.50 17.87 4.60
C ALA A 100 -15.63 19.13 3.72
N GLY A 101 -15.60 19.00 2.38
CA GLY A 101 -15.76 20.12 1.45
C GLY A 101 -14.49 20.92 1.16
N THR A 102 -13.33 20.50 1.68
CA THR A 102 -12.06 21.18 1.39
C THR A 102 -11.64 20.92 -0.06
N SER A 103 -11.37 21.97 -0.81
CA SER A 103 -10.95 21.82 -2.22
C SER A 103 -9.57 21.12 -2.34
N ALA A 104 -9.38 20.36 -3.43
CA ALA A 104 -8.09 19.75 -3.74
C ALA A 104 -6.93 20.77 -3.83
N ARG A 105 -7.23 22.02 -4.20
CA ARG A 105 -6.23 23.10 -4.22
C ARG A 105 -5.81 23.48 -2.81
N ALA A 106 -6.77 23.66 -1.89
CA ALA A 106 -6.47 23.98 -0.49
C ALA A 106 -5.67 22.86 0.18
N LEU A 107 -6.08 21.59 0.00
CA LEU A 107 -5.35 20.43 0.52
C LEU A 107 -3.91 20.36 -0.02
N SER A 108 -3.70 20.64 -1.31
CA SER A 108 -2.34 20.61 -1.89
C SER A 108 -1.40 21.69 -1.36
N ARG A 109 -1.90 22.72 -0.66
CA ARG A 109 -1.06 23.71 0.02
C ARG A 109 -0.62 23.26 1.41
N GLY A 110 -1.41 22.45 2.09
CA GLY A 110 -1.12 21.93 3.44
C GLY A 110 -0.60 20.49 3.47
N CYS A 111 -0.68 19.77 2.36
CA CYS A 111 -0.25 18.37 2.26
C CYS A 111 0.75 18.18 1.12
N LEU A 112 1.61 17.17 1.25
CA LEU A 112 2.62 16.80 0.24
C LEU A 112 2.06 16.43 -1.15
N PRO A 113 0.87 15.82 -1.34
CA PRO A 113 0.39 15.46 -2.66
C PRO A 113 -0.04 16.70 -3.45
N GLY A 114 0.53 16.90 -4.64
CA GLY A 114 0.11 17.98 -5.52
C GLY A 114 -1.36 17.84 -5.96
N ARG A 115 -2.00 18.96 -6.30
CA ARG A 115 -3.43 19.05 -6.69
C ARG A 115 -3.85 17.99 -7.72
N ARG A 116 -3.03 17.72 -8.74
CA ARG A 116 -3.34 16.72 -9.78
C ARG A 116 -3.38 15.30 -9.23
N THR A 117 -2.51 14.98 -8.26
CA THR A 117 -2.51 13.68 -7.56
C THR A 117 -3.78 13.52 -6.73
N ILE A 118 -4.16 14.55 -5.98
CA ILE A 118 -5.39 14.56 -5.19
C ILE A 118 -6.61 14.37 -6.11
N GLY A 119 -6.72 15.13 -7.19
CA GLY A 119 -7.84 15.01 -8.14
C GLY A 119 -7.92 13.64 -8.83
N ARG A 120 -6.78 12.99 -9.10
CA ARG A 120 -6.75 11.60 -9.59
C ARG A 120 -7.23 10.61 -8.53
N TRP A 121 -6.88 10.80 -7.27
CA TRP A 121 -7.39 9.95 -6.20
C TRP A 121 -8.89 10.08 -6.04
N TRP A 122 -9.40 11.31 -6.03
CA TRP A 122 -10.82 11.60 -5.91
C TRP A 122 -11.65 10.92 -7.00
N ARG A 123 -11.29 11.11 -8.28
CA ARG A 123 -11.96 10.44 -9.41
C ARG A 123 -11.96 8.91 -9.27
N ARG A 124 -10.84 8.33 -8.84
CA ARG A 124 -10.76 6.88 -8.63
C ARG A 124 -11.66 6.41 -7.48
N TRP A 125 -11.69 7.14 -6.36
CA TRP A 125 -12.57 6.79 -5.25
C TRP A 125 -14.04 6.91 -5.65
N GLN A 126 -14.42 7.99 -6.35
CA GLN A 126 -15.76 8.12 -6.91
C GLN A 126 -16.11 6.94 -7.81
N ALA A 127 -15.25 6.57 -8.77
CA ALA A 127 -15.51 5.40 -9.63
C ALA A 127 -15.63 4.08 -8.83
N GLN A 128 -14.88 3.95 -7.74
CA GLN A 128 -14.91 2.75 -6.90
C GLN A 128 -16.17 2.66 -6.03
N PHE A 129 -16.69 3.78 -5.54
CA PHE A 129 -17.84 3.84 -4.63
C PHE A 129 -19.16 4.21 -5.33
N ALA A 130 -19.14 4.75 -6.54
CA ALA A 130 -20.34 5.02 -7.34
C ALA A 130 -21.10 3.74 -7.71
N VAL A 131 -20.43 2.58 -7.69
CA VAL A 131 -21.02 1.26 -7.98
C VAL A 131 -21.89 0.73 -6.82
N GLN A 132 -21.95 1.41 -5.67
CA GLN A 132 -22.72 0.95 -4.51
C GLN A 132 -24.10 1.62 -4.35
N GLY A 133 -24.57 2.38 -5.35
CA GLY A 133 -25.83 3.14 -5.29
C GLY A 133 -27.09 2.50 -5.91
N GLU A 134 -27.01 1.33 -6.55
CA GLU A 134 -28.14 0.77 -7.34
C GLU A 134 -28.47 -0.70 -7.05
N LYS A 135 -28.52 -1.11 -5.78
CA LYS A 135 -29.21 -2.37 -5.40
C LYS A 135 -30.10 -2.15 -4.19
N GLY A 136 -31.24 -1.51 -4.44
CA GLY A 136 -32.32 -1.32 -3.48
C GLY A 136 -33.63 -1.02 -4.21
N ALA A 137 -34.16 -2.01 -4.93
CA ALA A 137 -35.59 -2.15 -5.28
C ALA A 137 -35.75 -3.46 -6.09
N GLY A 138 -36.52 -4.39 -5.56
CA GLY A 138 -36.82 -5.71 -6.13
C GLY A 138 -37.37 -6.61 -5.05
#